data_AF-A0A6H9Y652-F1
#
_entry.id   AF-A0A6H9Y652-F1
#
_cell.length_a   1.000
_cell.length_b   1.000
_cell.length_c   1.000
_cell.angle_alpha   90.00
_cell.angle_beta   90.00
_cell.angle_gamma   90.00
#
_symmetry.space_group_name_H-M   'P 1'
#
loop_
_entity.id
_entity.type
_entity.pdbx_description
1 polymer ?
#
loop_
_entity_poly.entity_id
_entity_poly.type
_entity_poly.pdbx_seq_one_letter_code
_entity_poly.pdbx_strand_id
1 'polypeptide(L)'
;MEKSWKEAIKRVLRESDAPMHYTEISEQILARGYYSTDGATPAATVNAQLSSSVKHDGEKSPFIRVGKGIFSLRGTSVPVAVSTSKPKAQQLAVEAEDESSDSIIHSFGMYWQRDLVVWRNDLKMYGKQQALSKPVDFGKQKGIYILYDHHTVVYVGRAIDRPLGKRLYEHTVDRLGSRWNRFSWFGLLDVTQEGNLRETPFNSSLAALVATLEALLIEALEPPQNRKRGDDFSAIEYIQDIDPELKEREIQNTLRSIEQKMRGGA
;
A
#
# COMPACT_ATOMS: atom_id res chain seq x y z
N MET A 1 15.05 3.10 25.85
CA MET A 1 15.19 2.04 24.83
C MET A 1 15.13 2.74 23.48
N GLU A 2 16.26 2.84 22.78
CA GLU A 2 16.29 3.39 21.42
C GLU A 2 15.45 2.47 20.52
N LYS A 3 14.26 2.94 20.14
CA LYS A 3 13.38 2.23 19.21
C LYS A 3 13.94 2.50 17.82
N SER A 4 14.75 1.60 17.26
CA SER A 4 15.14 1.65 15.86
C SER A 4 14.31 0.66 15.04
N TRP A 5 14.14 0.92 13.74
CA TRP A 5 13.50 -0.04 12.82
C TRP A 5 14.17 -1.41 12.89
N LYS A 6 15.51 -1.47 12.93
CA LYS A 6 16.26 -2.74 12.99
C LYS A 6 15.88 -3.58 14.21
N GLU A 7 15.76 -2.97 15.39
CA GLU A 7 15.36 -3.69 16.61
C GLU A 7 13.89 -4.07 16.62
N ALA A 8 13.01 -3.22 16.09
CA ALA A 8 11.59 -3.54 15.95
C ALA A 8 11.35 -4.72 14.99
N ILE A 9 12.06 -4.75 13.86
CA ILE A 9 12.03 -5.85 12.88
C ILE A 9 12.50 -7.16 13.51
N LYS A 10 13.65 -7.15 14.20
CA LYS A 10 14.15 -8.34 14.92
C LYS A 10 13.13 -8.86 15.91
N ARG A 11 12.47 -7.97 16.65
CA ARG A 11 11.47 -8.36 17.63
C ARG A 11 10.28 -9.05 16.98
N VAL A 12 9.71 -8.46 15.92
CA VAL A 12 8.58 -9.03 15.20
C VAL A 12 8.91 -10.39 14.60
N LEU A 13 10.05 -10.51 13.91
CA LEU A 13 10.47 -11.80 13.32
C LEU A 13 10.75 -12.87 14.38
N ARG A 14 11.27 -12.50 15.57
CA ARG A 14 11.48 -13.43 16.68
C ARG A 14 10.16 -13.92 17.27
N GLU A 15 9.15 -13.07 17.31
CA GLU A 15 7.82 -13.42 17.86
C GLU A 15 6.96 -14.23 16.87
N SER A 16 7.33 -14.31 15.59
CA SER A 16 6.54 -14.97 14.55
C SER A 16 6.96 -16.41 14.21
N ASP A 17 8.17 -16.85 14.61
CA ASP A 17 8.78 -18.17 14.33
C ASP A 17 8.74 -18.67 12.85
N ALA A 18 8.25 -17.86 11.92
CA ALA A 18 8.09 -18.14 10.50
C ALA A 18 8.55 -16.95 9.65
N PRO A 19 8.98 -17.19 8.39
CA PRO A 19 9.28 -16.10 7.47
C PRO A 19 8.06 -15.23 7.21
N MET A 20 8.27 -13.91 7.12
CA MET A 20 7.19 -12.93 6.88
C MET A 20 7.55 -11.98 5.75
N HIS A 21 6.54 -11.49 5.05
CA HIS A 21 6.70 -10.44 4.04
C HIS A 21 6.94 -9.08 4.71
N TYR A 22 7.76 -8.21 4.11
CA TYR A 22 8.15 -6.93 4.73
C TYR A 22 6.96 -5.99 5.03
N THR A 23 5.86 -6.09 4.27
CA THR A 23 4.61 -5.34 4.54
C THR A 23 3.98 -5.78 5.85
N GLU A 24 3.87 -7.08 6.06
CA GLU A 24 3.31 -7.69 7.28
C GLU A 24 4.22 -7.42 8.50
N ILE A 25 5.54 -7.48 8.31
CA ILE A 25 6.51 -7.08 9.35
C ILE A 25 6.25 -5.63 9.77
N SER A 26 6.10 -4.72 8.80
CA SER A 26 5.83 -3.30 9.05
C SER A 26 4.51 -3.09 9.80
N GLU A 27 3.45 -3.77 9.39
CA GLU A 27 2.14 -3.70 10.04
C GLU A 27 2.21 -4.14 11.50
N GLN A 28 2.85 -5.29 11.77
CA GLN A 28 2.99 -5.79 13.13
C GLN A 28 3.84 -4.87 14.01
N ILE A 29 4.89 -4.23 13.47
CA ILE A 29 5.70 -3.26 14.21
C ILE A 29 4.85 -2.10 14.72
N LEU A 30 4.02 -1.51 13.85
CA LEU A 30 3.18 -0.38 14.21
C LEU A 30 2.02 -0.80 15.10
N ALA A 31 1.34 -1.91 14.78
CA ALA A 31 0.19 -2.40 15.55
C ALA A 31 0.57 -2.75 17.00
N ARG A 32 1.78 -3.30 17.21
CA ARG A 32 2.28 -3.66 18.56
C ARG A 32 3.00 -2.49 19.26
N GLY A 33 3.09 -1.31 18.66
CA GLY A 33 3.72 -0.12 19.25
C GLY A 33 5.24 -0.24 19.42
N TYR A 34 5.88 -1.13 18.67
CA TYR A 34 7.33 -1.36 18.74
C TYR A 34 8.13 -0.20 18.13
N TYR A 35 7.51 0.51 17.19
CA TYR A 35 8.03 1.74 16.60
C TYR A 35 6.88 2.71 16.29
N SER A 36 7.19 4.01 16.21
CA SER A 36 6.25 5.05 15.76
C SER A 36 6.87 5.77 14.57
N THR A 37 6.10 5.97 13.51
CA THR A 37 6.59 6.56 12.26
C THR A 37 5.90 7.89 12.00
N ASP A 38 6.65 8.87 11.49
CA ASP A 38 6.12 10.12 10.93
C ASP A 38 6.10 10.09 9.39
N GLY A 39 6.57 8.97 8.80
CA GLY A 39 6.67 8.77 7.36
C GLY A 39 5.43 8.13 6.74
N ALA A 40 5.28 8.31 5.42
CA ALA A 40 4.17 7.78 4.62
C ALA A 40 4.35 6.34 4.15
N THR A 41 5.59 5.83 4.09
CA THR A 41 5.93 4.52 3.50
C THR A 41 6.66 3.58 4.47
N PRO A 42 6.04 3.22 5.61
CA PRO A 42 6.66 2.35 6.60
C PRO A 42 7.09 0.99 6.03
N ALA A 43 6.32 0.36 5.13
CA ALA A 43 6.74 -0.92 4.55
C ALA A 43 7.98 -0.79 3.65
N ALA A 44 8.05 0.24 2.81
CA ALA A 44 9.25 0.52 2.00
C ALA A 44 10.47 0.78 2.89
N THR A 45 10.26 1.49 4.01
CA THR A 45 11.31 1.73 5.02
C THR A 45 11.82 0.41 5.62
N VAL A 46 10.91 -0.50 5.99
CA VAL A 46 11.28 -1.84 6.49
C VAL A 46 12.03 -2.64 5.44
N ASN A 47 11.56 -2.68 4.18
CA ASN A 47 12.26 -3.39 3.11
C ASN A 47 13.67 -2.84 2.88
N ALA A 48 13.82 -1.51 2.86
CA ALA A 48 15.12 -0.87 2.71
C ALA A 48 16.09 -1.23 3.84
N GLN A 49 15.61 -1.30 5.09
CA GLN A 49 16.43 -1.71 6.24
C GLN A 49 16.86 -3.18 6.16
N LEU A 50 15.93 -4.07 5.81
CA LEU A 50 16.20 -5.51 5.64
C LEU A 50 17.19 -5.75 4.52
N SER A 51 16.88 -5.24 3.32
CA SER A 51 17.70 -5.39 2.12
C SER A 51 19.09 -4.78 2.30
N SER A 52 19.20 -3.59 2.91
CA SER A 52 20.50 -2.97 3.20
C SER A 52 21.31 -3.80 4.19
N SER A 53 20.70 -4.34 5.24
CA SER A 53 21.40 -5.17 6.22
C SER A 53 21.88 -6.48 5.59
N VAL A 54 21.05 -7.14 4.78
CA VAL A 54 21.47 -8.35 4.05
C VAL A 54 22.62 -8.06 3.08
N LYS A 55 22.54 -6.96 2.33
CA LYS A 55 23.55 -6.57 1.33
C LYS A 55 24.89 -6.18 1.94
N HIS A 56 24.88 -5.38 3.01
CA HIS A 56 26.12 -4.82 3.59
C HIS A 56 26.70 -5.70 4.71
N ASP A 57 25.85 -6.31 5.55
CA ASP A 57 26.32 -7.12 6.69
C ASP A 57 26.55 -8.59 6.30
N GLY A 58 25.94 -9.07 5.19
CA GLY A 58 26.12 -10.43 4.67
C GLY A 58 25.84 -11.52 5.70
N GLU A 59 26.81 -12.39 5.96
CA GLU A 59 26.71 -13.45 6.98
C GLU A 59 26.56 -12.93 8.41
N LYS A 60 26.98 -11.68 8.68
CA LYS A 60 26.79 -11.03 9.98
C LYS A 60 25.40 -10.41 10.12
N SER A 61 24.62 -10.35 9.03
CA SER A 61 23.24 -9.88 9.09
C SER A 61 22.41 -10.81 9.97
N PRO A 62 21.63 -10.26 10.93
CA PRO A 62 20.66 -11.04 11.68
C PRO A 62 19.48 -11.51 10.80
N PHE A 63 19.34 -10.96 9.60
CA PHE A 63 18.25 -11.24 8.68
C PHE A 63 18.73 -12.09 7.50
N ILE A 64 17.87 -12.97 7.02
CA ILE A 64 18.04 -13.73 5.78
C ILE A 64 16.83 -13.51 4.89
N ARG A 65 17.06 -13.34 3.58
CA ARG A 65 15.99 -13.31 2.58
C ARG A 65 15.74 -14.74 2.12
N VAL A 66 14.49 -15.19 2.21
CA VAL A 66 14.08 -16.56 1.87
C VAL A 66 13.12 -16.61 0.67
N GLY A 67 12.63 -15.46 0.22
CA GLY A 67 11.80 -15.30 -0.96
C GLY A 67 11.71 -13.82 -1.38
N LYS A 68 10.96 -13.54 -2.45
CA LYS A 68 10.67 -12.17 -2.91
C LYS A 68 9.93 -11.41 -1.81
N GLY A 69 10.52 -10.34 -1.29
CA GLY A 69 9.99 -9.60 -0.14
C GLY A 69 9.84 -10.37 1.19
N ILE A 70 10.23 -11.65 1.27
CA ILE A 70 10.06 -12.51 2.46
C ILE A 70 11.40 -12.66 3.20
N PHE A 71 11.37 -12.36 4.50
CA PHE A 71 12.54 -12.35 5.37
C PHE A 71 12.33 -13.20 6.63
N SER A 72 13.43 -13.70 7.20
CA SER A 72 13.46 -14.44 8.46
C SER A 72 14.70 -14.08 9.29
N LEU A 73 14.72 -14.48 10.57
CA LEU A 73 15.90 -14.36 11.42
C LEU A 73 16.88 -15.51 11.18
N ARG A 74 18.17 -15.16 11.15
CA ARG A 74 19.26 -16.12 11.11
C ARG A 74 19.34 -16.86 12.45
N GLY A 75 19.25 -18.19 12.44
CA GLY A 75 19.36 -19.04 13.63
C GLY A 75 18.04 -19.58 14.19
N THR A 76 16.88 -19.18 13.63
CA THR A 76 15.59 -19.82 13.94
C THR A 76 15.43 -21.05 13.05
N SER A 77 15.33 -22.24 13.64
CA SER A 77 15.11 -23.49 12.90
C SER A 77 13.70 -23.52 12.32
N VAL A 78 13.55 -23.20 11.04
CA VAL A 78 12.28 -23.35 10.33
C VAL A 78 12.06 -24.84 10.03
N PRO A 79 10.91 -25.45 10.37
CA PRO A 79 10.53 -26.74 9.80
C PRO A 79 10.24 -26.51 8.31
N VAL A 80 11.12 -27.02 7.45
CA VAL A 80 10.94 -27.00 6.00
C VAL A 80 9.79 -27.94 5.64
N ALA A 81 8.63 -27.37 5.32
CA ALA A 81 7.64 -27.96 4.43
C ALA A 81 7.36 -26.87 3.38
N VAL A 82 7.88 -26.96 2.16
CA VAL A 82 7.36 -27.84 1.11
C VAL A 82 8.48 -28.56 0.32
N SER A 83 8.30 -29.88 0.19
CA SER A 83 8.96 -30.91 -0.67
C SER A 83 9.20 -30.46 -2.13
N THR A 84 10.14 -30.94 -2.97
CA THR A 84 11.17 -32.01 -3.07
C THR A 84 11.90 -31.68 -4.41
N SER A 85 13.20 -31.85 -4.68
CA SER A 85 14.10 -32.98 -4.42
C SER A 85 15.60 -32.63 -4.68
N LYS A 86 16.43 -32.88 -3.67
CA LYS A 86 17.82 -33.42 -3.65
C LYS A 86 19.01 -32.68 -4.35
N PRO A 87 20.25 -32.91 -3.85
CA PRO A 87 21.22 -31.86 -3.64
C PRO A 87 22.40 -31.91 -4.61
N LYS A 88 22.95 -30.73 -4.94
CA LYS A 88 24.36 -30.63 -5.29
C LYS A 88 24.91 -29.30 -4.81
N ALA A 89 25.99 -29.40 -4.04
CA ALA A 89 26.81 -28.28 -3.63
C ALA A 89 27.21 -27.46 -4.86
N GLN A 90 26.77 -26.20 -4.88
CA GLN A 90 27.42 -25.11 -5.60
C GLN A 90 27.07 -23.82 -4.85
N GLN A 91 28.03 -23.39 -4.03
CA GLN A 91 28.30 -21.95 -3.90
C GLN A 91 28.31 -21.39 -5.31
N LEU A 92 27.45 -20.42 -5.59
CA LEU A 92 27.65 -19.35 -6.57
C LEU A 92 26.51 -18.36 -6.36
N ALA A 93 26.91 -17.12 -6.06
CA ALA A 93 26.15 -15.88 -6.12
C ALA A 93 24.64 -16.04 -6.31
N VAL A 94 23.88 -15.89 -5.23
CA VAL A 94 22.55 -15.29 -5.36
C VAL A 94 22.85 -13.85 -5.76
N GLU A 95 22.95 -13.63 -7.07
CA GLU A 95 22.93 -12.30 -7.64
C GLU A 95 21.76 -11.58 -6.98
N ALA A 96 22.07 -10.49 -6.28
CA ALA A 96 21.07 -9.57 -5.80
C ALA A 96 20.39 -9.01 -7.06
N GLU A 97 19.36 -9.69 -7.55
CA GLU A 97 18.35 -9.06 -8.38
C GLU A 97 17.85 -7.88 -7.56
N ASP A 98 18.30 -6.70 -7.97
CA ASP A 98 17.81 -5.41 -7.50
C ASP A 98 16.29 -5.48 -7.66
N GLU A 99 15.56 -5.58 -6.55
CA GLU A 99 14.09 -5.49 -6.51
C GLU A 99 13.58 -4.12 -7.01
N SER A 100 14.46 -3.24 -7.49
CA SER A 100 14.07 -1.97 -8.07
C SER A 100 13.51 -2.17 -9.48
N SER A 101 12.22 -1.86 -9.63
CA SER A 101 11.59 -1.25 -10.81
C SER A 101 10.83 -2.10 -11.84
N ASP A 102 10.55 -3.38 -11.63
CA ASP A 102 9.70 -4.12 -12.60
C ASP A 102 8.19 -3.84 -12.46
N SER A 103 7.73 -3.39 -11.28
CA SER A 103 6.30 -3.13 -11.03
C SER A 103 5.85 -1.83 -11.68
N ILE A 104 4.92 -1.90 -12.64
CA ILE A 104 4.37 -0.74 -13.34
C ILE A 104 3.41 0.06 -12.45
N ILE A 105 2.64 -0.64 -11.63
CA ILE A 105 1.75 -0.04 -10.63
C ILE A 105 2.49 0.01 -9.30
N HIS A 106 2.59 1.20 -8.71
CA HIS A 106 3.33 1.43 -7.47
C HIS A 106 2.41 1.46 -6.25
N SER A 107 1.20 2.00 -6.42
CA SER A 107 0.21 2.13 -5.36
C SER A 107 -1.19 2.00 -5.93
N PHE A 108 -2.14 1.56 -5.11
CA PHE A 108 -3.53 1.50 -5.49
C PHE A 108 -4.43 1.73 -4.28
N GLY A 109 -5.70 1.99 -4.53
CA GLY A 109 -6.73 2.06 -3.48
C GLY A 109 -8.01 1.43 -3.99
N MET A 110 -8.63 0.58 -3.18
CA MET A 110 -9.82 -0.18 -3.56
C MET A 110 -11.09 0.35 -2.90
N TYR A 111 -12.14 0.52 -3.71
CA TYR A 111 -13.50 0.85 -3.26
C TYR A 111 -13.61 2.06 -2.32
N TRP A 112 -12.77 3.07 -2.54
CA TRP A 112 -12.79 4.33 -1.81
C TRP A 112 -14.17 4.99 -1.96
N GLN A 113 -14.70 5.46 -0.84
CA GLN A 113 -16.03 6.02 -0.73
C GLN A 113 -16.04 7.46 -1.23
N ARG A 114 -17.06 7.79 -2.01
CA ARG A 114 -17.21 9.10 -2.63
C ARG A 114 -17.51 10.20 -1.60
N ASP A 115 -18.23 9.88 -0.54
CA ASP A 115 -18.66 10.81 0.52
C ASP A 115 -17.53 11.23 1.47
N LEU A 116 -16.43 10.48 1.52
CA LEU A 116 -15.24 10.81 2.31
C LEU A 116 -14.27 11.78 1.60
N VAL A 117 -14.68 12.36 0.47
CA VAL A 117 -13.88 13.26 -0.38
C VAL A 117 -14.57 14.61 -0.55
N VAL A 118 -13.80 15.70 -0.46
CA VAL A 118 -14.29 17.05 -0.78
C VAL A 118 -14.17 17.33 -2.27
N TRP A 119 -15.28 17.22 -3.00
CA TRP A 119 -15.33 17.39 -4.46
C TRP A 119 -15.16 18.84 -4.90
N ARG A 120 -13.96 19.19 -5.37
CA ARG A 120 -13.61 20.49 -5.97
C ARG A 120 -12.60 20.33 -7.10
N ASN A 121 -12.33 21.42 -7.83
CA ASN A 121 -11.44 21.39 -9.00
C ASN A 121 -10.00 20.98 -8.66
N ASP A 122 -9.46 21.42 -7.52
CA ASP A 122 -8.20 20.94 -6.93
C ASP A 122 -8.51 19.79 -5.95
N LEU A 123 -8.97 18.68 -6.50
CA LEU A 123 -9.39 17.51 -5.72
C LEU A 123 -8.18 16.89 -5.02
N LYS A 124 -8.30 16.72 -3.71
CA LYS A 124 -7.38 15.92 -2.89
C LYS A 124 -8.07 14.65 -2.46
N MET A 125 -7.31 13.57 -2.41
CA MET A 125 -7.85 12.27 -2.01
C MET A 125 -6.80 11.56 -1.17
N TYR A 126 -7.10 11.43 0.12
CA TYR A 126 -6.13 11.00 1.11
C TYR A 126 -6.16 9.49 1.31
N GLY A 127 -4.98 8.88 1.36
CA GLY A 127 -4.82 7.47 1.70
C GLY A 127 -3.65 7.25 2.66
N LYS A 128 -3.72 6.15 3.42
CA LYS A 128 -2.67 5.71 4.35
C LYS A 128 -2.31 4.26 4.08
N GLN A 129 -1.02 3.94 4.16
CA GLN A 129 -0.56 2.55 4.08
C GLN A 129 -0.99 1.78 5.33
N GLN A 130 -0.88 2.42 6.50
CA GLN A 130 -1.23 1.87 7.81
C GLN A 130 -1.88 2.95 8.66
N ALA A 131 -2.71 2.58 9.64
CA ALA A 131 -3.47 3.54 10.46
C ALA A 131 -2.61 4.65 11.10
N LEU A 132 -1.37 4.31 11.50
CA LEU A 132 -0.42 5.22 12.14
C LEU A 132 0.53 5.92 11.15
N SER A 133 0.45 5.61 9.85
CA SER A 133 1.27 6.25 8.82
C SER A 133 0.76 7.64 8.45
N LYS A 134 1.67 8.48 7.93
CA LYS A 134 1.32 9.80 7.41
C LYS A 134 0.37 9.65 6.19
N PRO A 135 -0.78 10.37 6.15
CA PRO A 135 -1.63 10.37 4.98
C PRO A 135 -0.96 11.03 3.76
N VAL A 136 -1.29 10.50 2.58
CA VAL A 136 -0.76 10.90 1.28
C VAL A 136 -1.90 11.36 0.39
N ASP A 137 -1.71 12.49 -0.30
CA ASP A 137 -2.66 12.98 -1.29
C ASP A 137 -2.40 12.35 -2.67
N PHE A 138 -3.34 11.55 -3.14
CA PHE A 138 -3.30 10.86 -4.43
C PHE A 138 -3.98 11.64 -5.56
N GLY A 139 -4.44 12.87 -5.32
CA GLY A 139 -5.13 13.67 -6.35
C GLY A 139 -4.31 13.88 -7.62
N LYS A 140 -2.98 13.92 -7.51
CA LYS A 140 -2.05 14.07 -8.65
C LYS A 140 -1.62 12.76 -9.31
N GLN A 141 -2.15 11.62 -8.88
CA GLN A 141 -1.76 10.32 -9.40
C GLN A 141 -2.07 10.19 -10.91
N LYS A 142 -1.29 9.36 -11.60
CA LYS A 142 -1.54 8.94 -12.98
C LYS A 142 -1.86 7.45 -13.01
N GLY A 143 -2.67 7.01 -13.96
CA GLY A 143 -2.98 5.60 -14.13
C GLY A 143 -4.43 5.32 -14.53
N ILE A 144 -5.02 4.27 -13.95
CA ILE A 144 -6.36 3.79 -14.28
C ILE A 144 -7.26 3.93 -13.05
N TYR A 145 -8.54 4.20 -13.26
CA TYR A 145 -9.54 4.20 -12.20
C TYR A 145 -10.83 3.52 -12.65
N ILE A 146 -11.57 3.03 -11.67
CA ILE A 146 -12.83 2.34 -11.83
C ILE A 146 -13.85 3.05 -10.95
N LEU A 147 -15.03 3.36 -11.49
CA LEU A 147 -16.16 3.91 -10.75
C LEU A 147 -17.19 2.80 -10.54
N TYR A 148 -17.74 2.74 -9.32
CA TYR A 148 -18.71 1.73 -8.93
C TYR A 148 -19.99 2.37 -8.41
N ASP A 149 -21.11 1.72 -8.72
CA ASP A 149 -22.33 1.80 -7.92
C ASP A 149 -22.39 0.54 -7.04
N HIS A 150 -22.14 0.71 -5.75
CA HIS A 150 -21.93 -0.38 -4.80
C HIS A 150 -20.78 -1.30 -5.25
N HIS A 151 -21.10 -2.46 -5.80
CA HIS A 151 -20.14 -3.45 -6.34
C HIS A 151 -20.17 -3.53 -7.86
N THR A 152 -21.09 -2.82 -8.52
CA THR A 152 -21.22 -2.84 -9.98
C THR A 152 -20.29 -1.83 -10.61
N VAL A 153 -19.43 -2.28 -11.53
CA VAL A 153 -18.59 -1.39 -12.34
C VAL A 153 -19.46 -0.56 -13.28
N VAL A 154 -19.37 0.76 -13.16
CA VAL A 154 -20.14 1.72 -13.97
C VAL A 154 -19.29 2.34 -15.05
N TYR A 155 -18.00 2.57 -14.79
CA TYR A 155 -17.09 3.20 -15.72
C TYR A 155 -15.64 2.83 -15.41
N VAL A 156 -14.82 2.71 -16.45
CA VAL A 156 -13.36 2.57 -16.35
C VAL A 156 -12.72 3.71 -17.14
N GLY A 157 -11.75 4.39 -16.54
CA GLY A 157 -11.10 5.55 -17.13
C GLY A 157 -9.60 5.56 -16.91
N ARG A 158 -8.92 6.40 -17.70
CA ARG A 158 -7.48 6.69 -17.58
C ARG A 158 -7.22 8.15 -17.19
N ALA A 159 -6.13 8.36 -16.48
CA ALA A 159 -5.61 9.66 -16.03
C ALA A 159 -4.11 9.74 -16.38
N ILE A 160 -3.79 10.29 -17.56
CA ILE A 160 -2.41 10.42 -18.05
C ILE A 160 -2.08 11.91 -18.21
N ASP A 161 -2.75 12.58 -19.17
CA ASP A 161 -2.56 14.00 -19.46
C ASP A 161 -3.16 14.90 -18.37
N ARG A 162 -4.20 14.39 -17.70
CA ARG A 162 -4.86 15.03 -16.57
C ARG A 162 -4.71 14.14 -15.34
N PRO A 163 -4.43 14.73 -14.17
CA PRO A 163 -4.28 13.97 -12.94
C PRO A 163 -5.59 13.29 -12.53
N LEU A 164 -5.47 12.21 -11.77
CA LEU A 164 -6.58 11.38 -11.32
C LEU A 164 -7.69 12.21 -10.67
N GLY A 165 -7.34 13.11 -9.75
CA GLY A 165 -8.31 13.89 -9.01
C GLY A 165 -9.14 14.81 -9.91
N LYS A 166 -8.52 15.40 -10.94
CA LYS A 166 -9.22 16.20 -11.95
C LYS A 166 -10.22 15.36 -12.74
N ARG A 167 -9.84 14.14 -13.14
CA ARG A 167 -10.72 13.22 -13.88
C ARG A 167 -11.90 12.75 -13.02
N LEU A 168 -11.66 12.42 -11.75
CA LEU A 168 -12.73 12.03 -10.83
C LEU A 168 -13.69 13.19 -10.57
N TYR A 169 -13.20 14.43 -10.40
CA TYR A 169 -14.04 15.60 -10.24
C TYR A 169 -14.94 15.84 -11.47
N GLU A 170 -14.42 15.67 -12.69
CA GLU A 170 -15.22 15.78 -13.92
C GLU A 170 -16.42 14.82 -13.92
N HIS A 171 -16.25 13.61 -13.37
CA HIS A 171 -17.33 12.60 -13.23
C HIS A 171 -18.35 12.90 -12.13
N THR A 172 -18.18 14.00 -11.38
CA THR A 172 -19.21 14.49 -10.45
C THR A 172 -20.20 15.44 -11.11
N VAL A 173 -19.81 16.06 -12.23
CA VAL A 173 -20.60 17.08 -12.92
C VAL A 173 -21.13 16.62 -14.27
N ASP A 174 -20.54 15.58 -14.86
CA ASP A 174 -20.97 15.05 -16.15
C ASP A 174 -22.16 14.07 -16.01
N ARG A 175 -22.47 13.34 -17.10
CA ARG A 175 -23.56 12.36 -17.16
C ARG A 175 -23.44 11.19 -16.15
N LEU A 176 -22.26 10.99 -15.57
CA LEU A 176 -21.98 9.97 -14.56
C LEU A 176 -22.16 10.51 -13.13
N GLY A 177 -22.41 11.82 -12.95
CA GLY A 177 -22.47 12.51 -11.66
C GLY A 177 -23.30 11.84 -10.56
N SER A 178 -24.38 11.14 -10.88
CA SER A 178 -25.25 10.46 -9.91
C SER A 178 -25.18 8.92 -9.98
N ARG A 179 -24.27 8.36 -10.77
CA ARG A 179 -24.25 6.93 -11.11
C ARG A 179 -23.20 6.11 -10.37
N TRP A 180 -22.50 6.70 -9.40
CA TRP A 180 -21.44 6.00 -8.67
C TRP A 180 -21.28 6.56 -7.26
N ASN A 181 -20.91 5.68 -6.32
CA ASN A 181 -20.69 5.98 -4.91
C ASN A 181 -19.33 5.50 -4.38
N ARG A 182 -18.59 4.70 -5.18
CA ARG A 182 -17.24 4.24 -4.84
C ARG A 182 -16.32 4.29 -6.05
N PHE A 183 -15.02 4.29 -5.81
CA PHE A 183 -14.02 4.24 -6.86
C PHE A 183 -12.76 3.49 -6.42
N SER A 184 -12.12 2.81 -7.36
CA SER A 184 -10.78 2.25 -7.19
C SER A 184 -9.83 2.98 -8.13
N TRP A 185 -8.56 3.02 -7.78
CA TRP A 185 -7.53 3.63 -8.61
C TRP A 185 -6.23 2.83 -8.51
N PHE A 186 -5.49 2.80 -9.62
CA PHE A 186 -4.22 2.09 -9.78
C PHE A 186 -3.20 3.07 -10.34
N GLY A 187 -2.18 3.35 -9.53
CA GLY A 187 -1.29 4.49 -9.68
C GLY A 187 0.11 4.15 -10.21
N LEU A 188 0.60 5.00 -11.11
CA LEU A 188 1.90 4.90 -11.77
C LEU A 188 2.98 5.76 -11.10
N LEU A 189 2.62 6.72 -10.25
CA LEU A 189 3.58 7.50 -9.48
C LEU A 189 3.92 6.78 -8.18
N ASP A 190 5.21 6.83 -7.84
CA ASP A 190 5.75 6.32 -6.58
C ASP A 190 5.46 7.30 -5.43
N VAL A 191 5.47 6.79 -4.20
CA VAL A 191 5.22 7.58 -2.98
C VAL A 191 6.52 7.73 -2.19
N THR A 192 6.94 8.97 -1.94
CA THR A 192 8.12 9.24 -1.12
C THR A 192 7.83 9.09 0.37
N GLN A 193 8.87 8.97 1.20
CA GLN A 193 8.72 8.89 2.65
C GLN A 193 8.02 10.13 3.24
N GLU A 194 8.19 11.29 2.62
CA GLU A 194 7.54 12.55 2.99
C GLU A 194 6.05 12.58 2.60
N GLY A 195 5.57 11.62 1.82
CA GLY A 195 4.19 11.53 1.35
C GLY A 195 3.93 12.32 0.07
N ASN A 196 4.94 12.54 -0.76
CA ASN A 196 4.79 13.17 -2.07
C ASN A 196 4.72 12.12 -3.18
N LEU A 197 4.04 12.44 -4.28
CA LEU A 197 4.07 11.62 -5.50
C LEU A 197 5.27 11.99 -6.36
N ARG A 198 5.95 10.97 -6.91
CA ARG A 198 7.13 11.14 -7.75
C ARG A 198 7.04 10.28 -9.01
N GLU A 199 7.43 10.84 -10.15
CA GLU A 199 7.59 10.09 -11.40
C GLU A 199 8.83 9.20 -11.33
N THR A 200 8.68 7.96 -11.79
CA THR A 200 9.77 7.00 -11.93
C THR A 200 10.01 6.72 -13.42
N PRO A 201 11.26 6.48 -13.84
CA PRO A 201 11.54 6.05 -15.20
C PRO A 201 10.78 4.76 -15.50
N PHE A 202 10.06 4.73 -16.61
CA PHE A 202 9.37 3.52 -17.06
C PHE A 202 10.37 2.57 -17.72
N ASN A 203 10.82 1.57 -16.98
CA ASN A 203 11.69 0.50 -17.48
C ASN A 203 11.09 -0.84 -17.05
N SER A 204 10.27 -1.44 -17.90
CA SER A 204 9.54 -2.67 -17.56
C SER A 204 9.62 -3.67 -18.72
N SER A 205 9.82 -4.94 -18.39
CA SER A 205 9.82 -6.04 -19.35
C SER A 205 8.38 -6.38 -19.80
N LEU A 206 8.24 -7.07 -20.95
CA LEU A 206 6.93 -7.57 -21.38
C LEU A 206 6.32 -8.53 -20.33
N ALA A 207 7.16 -9.34 -19.68
CA ALA A 207 6.73 -10.25 -18.63
C ALA A 207 6.15 -9.49 -17.43
N ALA A 208 6.83 -8.42 -17.00
CA ALA A 208 6.37 -7.57 -15.90
C ALA A 208 5.08 -6.80 -16.26
N LEU A 209 4.93 -6.37 -17.51
CA LEU A 209 3.68 -5.78 -18.01
C LEU A 209 2.51 -6.77 -17.95
N VAL A 210 2.70 -7.98 -18.48
CA VAL A 210 1.65 -9.01 -18.48
C VAL A 210 1.26 -9.39 -17.05
N ALA A 211 2.25 -9.59 -16.17
CA ALA A 211 2.00 -9.86 -14.75
C ALA A 211 1.22 -8.72 -14.08
N THR A 212 1.56 -7.46 -14.37
CA THR A 212 0.84 -6.31 -13.81
C THR A 212 -0.60 -6.23 -14.31
N LEU A 213 -0.84 -6.48 -15.61
CA LEU A 213 -2.19 -6.48 -16.18
C LEU A 213 -3.05 -7.62 -15.61
N GLU A 214 -2.47 -8.82 -15.46
CA GLU A 214 -3.14 -9.95 -14.81
C GLU A 214 -3.53 -9.59 -13.37
N ALA A 215 -2.59 -9.07 -12.58
CA ALA A 215 -2.83 -8.72 -11.20
C ALA A 215 -3.89 -7.62 -11.05
N LEU A 216 -3.88 -6.59 -11.91
CA LEU A 216 -4.92 -5.56 -11.95
C LEU A 216 -6.30 -6.17 -12.22
N LEU A 217 -6.40 -7.11 -13.17
CA LEU A 217 -7.66 -7.78 -13.49
C LEU A 217 -8.14 -8.68 -12.35
N ILE A 218 -7.23 -9.39 -11.68
CA ILE A 218 -7.57 -10.20 -10.49
C ILE A 218 -8.10 -9.32 -9.37
N GLU A 219 -7.41 -8.21 -9.08
CA GLU A 219 -7.77 -7.29 -8.01
C GLU A 219 -9.08 -6.57 -8.30
N ALA A 220 -9.29 -6.11 -9.54
CA ALA A 220 -10.50 -5.38 -9.91
C ALA A 220 -11.74 -6.26 -10.10
N LEU A 221 -11.58 -7.52 -10.52
CA LEU A 221 -12.72 -8.41 -10.84
C LEU A 221 -13.01 -9.42 -9.73
N GLU A 222 -12.09 -9.61 -8.79
CA GLU A 222 -12.14 -10.61 -7.71
C GLU A 222 -12.67 -11.98 -8.18
N PRO A 223 -12.11 -12.58 -9.27
CA PRO A 223 -12.73 -13.73 -9.90
C PRO A 223 -12.75 -14.93 -8.95
N PRO A 224 -13.90 -15.61 -8.75
CA PRO A 224 -14.09 -16.59 -7.69
C PRO A 224 -13.20 -17.85 -7.83
N GLN A 225 -12.71 -18.12 -9.05
CA GLN A 225 -11.83 -19.27 -9.33
C GLN A 225 -10.35 -18.94 -9.17
N ASN A 226 -9.96 -17.66 -9.07
CA ASN A 226 -8.58 -17.28 -8.87
C ASN A 226 -8.21 -17.40 -7.39
N ARG A 227 -7.46 -18.44 -7.07
CA ARG A 227 -6.90 -18.66 -5.73
C ARG A 227 -5.64 -17.82 -5.47
N LYS A 228 -5.05 -17.21 -6.50
CA LYS A 228 -3.87 -16.31 -6.42
C LYS A 228 -4.22 -14.91 -5.91
N ARG A 229 -5.01 -14.78 -4.84
CA ARG A 229 -5.27 -13.46 -4.25
C ARG A 229 -3.95 -12.89 -3.71
N GLY A 230 -3.53 -11.72 -4.18
CA GLY A 230 -2.47 -10.91 -3.57
C GLY A 230 -1.00 -11.33 -3.73
N ASP A 231 -0.67 -12.60 -3.98
CA ASP A 231 0.73 -13.09 -3.92
C ASP A 231 1.69 -12.43 -4.93
N ASP A 232 1.22 -12.01 -6.10
CA ASP A 232 2.05 -11.43 -7.17
C ASP A 232 1.87 -9.91 -7.32
N PHE A 233 0.96 -9.27 -6.58
CA PHE A 233 0.75 -7.83 -6.68
C PHE A 233 1.72 -7.09 -5.77
N SER A 234 2.88 -6.71 -6.32
CA SER A 234 3.91 -5.96 -5.58
C SER A 234 3.53 -4.52 -5.26
N ALA A 235 2.38 -4.04 -5.73
CA ALA A 235 1.90 -2.69 -5.45
C ALA A 235 1.39 -2.59 -4.00
N ILE A 236 1.54 -1.42 -3.41
CA ILE A 236 1.07 -1.17 -2.04
C ILE A 236 -0.36 -0.63 -2.09
N GLU A 237 -1.26 -1.29 -1.35
CA GLU A 237 -2.60 -0.75 -1.12
C GLU A 237 -2.53 0.43 -0.12
N TYR A 238 -3.27 1.49 -0.44
CA TYR A 238 -3.55 2.59 0.46
C TYR A 238 -5.03 2.55 0.84
N ILE A 239 -5.29 2.51 2.15
CA ILE A 239 -6.62 2.60 2.72
C ILE A 239 -7.04 4.07 2.74
N GLN A 240 -8.27 4.35 2.31
CA GLN A 240 -8.79 5.71 2.29
C GLN A 240 -8.77 6.35 3.68
N ASP A 241 -8.29 7.58 3.75
CA ASP A 241 -8.39 8.45 4.92
C ASP A 241 -9.45 9.53 4.64
N ILE A 242 -10.24 9.88 5.65
CA ILE A 242 -11.24 10.94 5.52
C ILE A 242 -10.55 12.29 5.25
N ASP A 243 -11.11 13.10 4.35
CA ASP A 243 -10.61 14.45 4.13
C ASP A 243 -10.61 15.24 5.46
N PRO A 244 -9.48 15.88 5.85
CA PRO A 244 -9.41 16.66 7.08
C PRO A 244 -10.52 17.71 7.23
N GLU A 245 -10.98 18.29 6.12
CA GLU A 245 -12.07 19.27 6.11
C GLU A 245 -13.41 18.63 6.51
N LEU A 246 -13.69 17.40 6.07
CA LEU A 246 -14.89 16.66 6.48
C LEU A 246 -14.83 16.27 7.94
N LYS A 247 -13.66 15.77 8.39
CA LYS A 247 -13.43 15.42 9.79
C LYS A 247 -13.63 16.60 10.73
N GLU A 248 -13.13 17.77 10.36
CA GLU A 248 -13.33 19.00 11.13
C GLU A 248 -14.82 19.37 11.22
N ARG A 249 -15.55 19.29 10.10
CA ARG A 249 -17.00 19.56 10.09
C ARG A 249 -17.78 18.61 10.99
N GLU A 250 -17.45 17.32 10.98
CA GLU A 250 -18.06 16.33 11.88
C GLU A 250 -17.83 16.64 13.35
N ILE A 251 -16.59 17.00 13.71
CA ILE A 251 -16.24 17.38 15.09
C ILE A 251 -17.03 18.62 15.50
N GLN A 252 -17.07 19.66 14.67
CA GLN A 252 -17.81 20.88 14.97
C GLN A 252 -19.32 20.63 15.11
N ASN A 253 -19.90 19.79 14.25
CA ASN A 253 -21.31 19.43 14.34
C ASN A 253 -21.61 18.64 15.61
N THR A 254 -20.73 17.72 15.99
CA THR A 254 -20.84 16.94 17.22
C THR A 254 -20.80 17.85 18.45
N LEU A 255 -19.85 18.78 18.50
CA LEU A 255 -19.72 19.76 19.59
C LEU A 255 -20.99 20.61 19.73
N ARG A 256 -21.51 21.17 18.62
CA ARG A 256 -22.76 21.94 18.64
C ARG A 256 -23.94 21.12 19.15
N SER A 257 -24.03 19.84 18.76
CA SER A 257 -25.11 18.96 19.21
C SER A 257 -25.04 18.68 20.72
N ILE A 258 -23.83 18.57 21.28
CA ILE A 258 -23.60 18.40 22.73
C ILE A 258 -23.99 19.70 23.47
N GLU A 259 -23.57 20.86 22.97
CA GLU A 259 -23.94 22.17 23.55
C GLU A 259 -25.45 22.38 23.59
N GLN A 260 -26.17 22.03 22.51
CA GLN A 260 -27.62 22.12 22.47
C GLN A 260 -28.29 21.20 23.47
N LYS A 261 -27.80 19.96 23.62
CA LYS A 261 -28.31 19.01 24.64
C LYS A 261 -28.06 19.50 26.06
N MET A 262 -26.90 20.10 26.34
CA MET A 262 -26.60 20.66 27.66
C MET A 262 -27.45 21.90 27.99
N ARG A 263 -27.80 22.72 26.98
CA ARG A 263 -28.70 23.87 27.15
C ARG A 263 -30.18 23.49 27.26
N GLY A 264 -30.60 22.40 26.62
CA GLY A 264 -31.99 21.91 26.67
C GLY A 264 -32.30 20.95 27.82
N GLY A 265 -31.31 20.59 28.64
CA GLY A 265 -31.45 19.74 29.82
C GLY A 265 -31.47 20.49 31.15
N ALA A 266 -31.69 21.81 31.13
CA ALA A 266 -31.86 22.68 32.30
C ALA A 266 -33.32 23.10 32.45
#